data_AF-A0A848P3B3-F1
#
_entry.id   AF-A0A848P3B3-F1
#
_cell.length_a   1.000
_cell.length_b   1.000
_cell.length_c   1.000
_cell.angle_alpha   90.00
_cell.angle_beta   90.00
_cell.angle_gamma   90.00
#
_symmetry.space_group_name_H-M   'P 1'
#
loop_
_entity.id
_entity.type
_entity.pdbx_description
1 polymer ?
#
loop_
_entity_poly.entity_id
_entity_poly.type
_entity_poly.pdbx_seq_one_letter_code
_entity_poly.pdbx_strand_id
1 'polypeptide(L)'
;VEATAEQVLKQQPGVSVITSEDIKKTPPVNDLSDIIRKMPGVNLTGNSASGTRGNNRQIDIRGMGPENTLILIDGVPVTSRNSVRYSWRGERDTRGDTNWVLPEQVERIEVIRGPAAARYGSGAAGG
;
A
#
# COMPACT_ATOMS: atom_id res chain seq x y z
N VAL A 1 21.37 21.51 11.66
CA VAL A 1 21.11 20.14 11.21
C VAL A 1 20.11 20.25 10.07
N GLU A 2 20.57 20.26 8.82
CA GLU A 2 19.66 20.26 7.67
C GLU A 2 19.04 18.87 7.57
N ALA A 3 17.73 18.78 7.79
CA ALA A 3 16.99 17.58 7.48
C ALA A 3 16.98 17.41 5.95
N THR A 4 17.28 16.20 5.48
CA THR A 4 17.23 15.90 4.04
C THR A 4 15.81 16.06 3.51
N ALA A 5 15.64 16.38 2.23
CA ALA A 5 14.32 16.57 1.61
C ALA A 5 13.37 15.38 1.85
N GLU A 6 13.92 14.17 1.97
CA GLU A 6 13.16 12.97 2.31
C GLU A 6 12.65 12.96 3.76
N GLN A 7 13.46 13.38 4.73
CA GLN A 7 13.05 13.45 6.14
C GLN A 7 11.93 14.49 6.34
N VAL A 8 11.97 15.62 5.63
CA VAL A 8 10.90 16.63 5.68
C VAL A 8 9.59 16.08 5.13
N LEU A 9 9.65 15.26 4.07
CA LEU A 9 8.45 14.64 3.49
C LEU A 9 7.83 13.60 4.43
N LYS A 10 8.65 12.83 5.17
CA LYS A 10 8.16 11.87 6.17
C LYS A 10 7.42 12.52 7.34
N GLN A 11 7.62 13.82 7.55
CA GLN A 11 6.91 14.61 8.58
C GLN A 11 5.61 15.24 8.06
N GLN A 12 5.26 15.05 6.78
CA GLN A 12 4.02 15.61 6.25
C GLN A 12 2.78 14.91 6.81
N PRO A 13 1.63 15.62 6.94
CA PRO A 13 0.37 15.04 7.47
C PRO A 13 -0.14 13.81 6.70
N GLY A 14 0.32 13.62 5.47
CA GLY A 14 -0.01 12.48 4.61
C GLY A 14 0.84 11.23 4.84
N VAL A 15 1.80 11.25 5.75
CA VAL A 15 2.67 10.09 6.03
C VAL A 15 2.28 9.45 7.36
N SER A 16 2.25 8.11 7.38
CA SER A 16 2.09 7.32 8.60
C SER A 16 3.17 6.25 8.62
N VAL A 17 3.70 5.97 9.80
CA VAL A 17 4.74 4.95 10.00
C VAL A 17 4.19 3.89 10.94
N ILE A 18 4.27 2.64 10.51
CA ILE A 18 3.98 1.46 11.32
C ILE A 18 5.32 0.84 11.68
N THR A 19 5.59 0.67 12.97
CA THR A 19 6.86 0.09 13.45
C THR A 19 6.76 -1.42 13.61
N SER A 20 7.90 -2.11 13.69
CA SER A 20 7.94 -3.55 13.99
C SER A 20 7.22 -3.89 15.31
N GLU A 21 7.28 -3.00 16.30
CA GLU A 21 6.62 -3.11 17.58
C GLU A 21 5.10 -3.08 17.45
N ASP A 22 4.58 -2.24 16.56
CA ASP A 22 3.15 -2.16 16.27
C ASP A 22 2.66 -3.44 15.58
N ILE A 23 3.47 -3.99 14.67
CA ILE A 23 3.20 -5.28 14.01
C ILE A 23 3.18 -6.41 15.03
N LYS A 24 4.14 -6.45 15.96
CA LYS A 24 4.19 -7.47 17.03
C LYS A 24 3.01 -7.36 18.01
N LYS A 25 2.55 -6.15 18.30
CA LYS A 25 1.36 -5.93 19.18
C LYS A 25 0.06 -6.35 18.52
N THR A 26 -0.01 -6.29 17.20
CA THR A 26 -1.21 -6.68 16.46
C THR A 26 -0.81 -7.46 15.21
N PRO A 27 -0.37 -8.72 15.37
CA PRO A 27 0.15 -9.51 14.27
C PRO A 27 -0.96 -9.76 13.24
N PRO A 28 -0.68 -9.56 11.94
CA PRO A 28 -1.64 -9.91 10.90
C PRO A 28 -1.66 -11.44 10.74
N VAL A 29 -2.76 -11.99 10.22
CA VAL A 29 -2.86 -13.45 10.05
C VAL A 29 -1.96 -13.94 8.91
N ASN A 30 -1.81 -13.15 7.85
CA ASN A 30 -0.98 -13.49 6.71
C ASN A 30 -0.51 -12.22 5.98
N ASP A 31 -1.44 -11.34 5.62
CA ASP A 31 -1.17 -10.18 4.77
C ASP A 31 -0.99 -8.90 5.59
N LEU A 32 0.06 -8.14 5.28
CA LEU A 32 0.34 -6.83 5.87
C LEU A 32 -0.79 -5.82 5.66
N SER A 33 -1.63 -6.03 4.64
CA SER A 33 -2.81 -5.20 4.37
C SER A 33 -3.76 -5.08 5.58
N ASP A 34 -3.81 -6.08 6.46
CA ASP A 34 -4.66 -6.08 7.66
C ASP A 34 -4.26 -5.02 8.69
N ILE A 35 -2.97 -4.68 8.76
CA ILE A 35 -2.44 -3.63 9.62
C ILE A 35 -2.43 -2.30 8.87
N ILE A 36 -1.97 -2.29 7.60
CA ILE A 36 -1.86 -1.07 6.79
C ILE A 36 -3.21 -0.36 6.66
N ARG A 37 -4.30 -1.11 6.50
CA ARG A 37 -5.66 -0.54 6.40
C ARG A 37 -6.13 0.24 7.63
N LYS A 38 -5.47 0.10 8.78
CA LYS A 38 -5.82 0.84 10.01
C LYS A 38 -5.30 2.27 9.99
N MET A 39 -4.43 2.60 9.04
CA MET A 39 -3.93 3.96 8.86
C MET A 39 -5.03 4.88 8.31
N PRO A 40 -5.01 6.18 8.68
CA PRO A 40 -6.04 7.10 8.26
C PRO A 40 -6.10 7.23 6.73
N GLY A 41 -7.30 7.24 6.16
CA GLY A 41 -7.48 7.37 4.71
C GLY A 41 -6.96 6.17 3.91
N VAL A 42 -6.76 5.01 4.56
CA VAL A 42 -6.47 3.73 3.92
C VAL A 42 -7.68 2.82 4.08
N ASN A 43 -8.05 2.15 3.01
CA ASN A 43 -9.16 1.21 2.95
C ASN A 43 -8.68 -0.13 2.38
N LEU A 44 -9.52 -1.15 2.54
CA LEU A 44 -9.34 -2.46 1.93
C LEU A 44 -10.48 -2.69 0.94
N THR A 45 -10.23 -2.50 -0.35
CA THR A 45 -11.26 -2.50 -1.41
C THR A 45 -10.94 -3.49 -2.51
N GLY A 46 -11.97 -3.96 -3.23
CA GLY A 46 -11.77 -4.78 -4.42
C GLY A 46 -11.17 -3.97 -5.57
N ASN A 47 -10.53 -4.64 -6.52
CA ASN A 47 -9.86 -3.97 -7.65
C ASN A 47 -10.82 -3.22 -8.59
N SER A 48 -12.09 -3.63 -8.63
CA SER A 48 -13.13 -3.03 -9.46
C SER A 48 -14.38 -2.70 -8.64
N ALA A 49 -15.03 -1.58 -8.98
CA ALA A 49 -16.32 -1.20 -8.43
C ALA A 49 -17.47 -2.14 -8.84
N SER A 50 -17.26 -3.04 -9.81
CA SER A 50 -18.26 -4.05 -10.20
C SER A 50 -18.50 -5.13 -9.14
N GLY A 51 -17.63 -5.24 -8.13
CA GLY A 51 -17.65 -6.31 -7.13
C GLY A 51 -17.10 -7.64 -7.63
N THR A 52 -16.68 -7.73 -8.90
CA THR A 52 -16.02 -8.91 -9.46
C THR A 52 -14.71 -9.17 -8.73
N ARG A 53 -14.46 -10.41 -8.31
CA ARG A 53 -13.32 -10.78 -7.43
C ARG A 53 -13.32 -10.01 -6.09
N GLY A 54 -14.48 -9.62 -5.55
CA GLY A 54 -14.59 -8.78 -4.35
C GLY A 54 -13.95 -9.33 -3.06
N ASN A 55 -13.65 -10.63 -2.97
CA ASN A 55 -12.87 -11.19 -1.86
C ASN A 55 -11.36 -10.88 -1.96
N ASN A 56 -10.85 -10.58 -3.15
CA ASN A 56 -9.46 -10.19 -3.39
C ASN A 56 -9.28 -8.69 -3.11
N ARG A 57 -9.55 -8.28 -1.87
CA ARG A 57 -9.43 -6.88 -1.46
C ARG A 57 -7.96 -6.51 -1.25
N GLN A 58 -7.59 -5.31 -1.64
CA GLN A 58 -6.24 -4.77 -1.63
C GLN A 58 -6.24 -3.36 -0.99
N ILE A 59 -5.05 -2.84 -0.71
CA ILE A 59 -4.89 -1.50 -0.13
C ILE A 59 -5.30 -0.41 -1.12
N ASP A 60 -6.19 0.46 -0.66
CA ASP A 60 -6.71 1.61 -1.39
C ASP A 60 -6.53 2.88 -0.55
N ILE A 61 -5.78 3.83 -1.10
CA ILE A 61 -5.47 5.08 -0.43
C ILE A 61 -6.41 6.17 -0.96
N ARG A 62 -7.17 6.78 -0.04
CA ARG A 62 -8.13 7.87 -0.31
C ARG A 62 -9.21 7.53 -1.34
N GLY A 63 -9.52 6.25 -1.55
CA GLY A 63 -10.56 5.83 -2.50
C GLY A 63 -10.14 5.97 -3.96
N MET A 64 -8.84 6.09 -4.23
CA MET A 64 -8.30 6.16 -5.58
C MET A 64 -8.29 4.79 -6.26
N GLY A 65 -8.56 3.71 -5.52
CA GLY A 65 -8.58 2.34 -5.99
C GLY A 65 -7.21 1.65 -5.87
N PRO A 66 -7.17 0.30 -5.71
CA PRO A 66 -5.92 -0.40 -5.44
C PRO A 66 -4.86 -0.32 -6.55
N GLU A 67 -5.26 -0.11 -7.80
CA GLU A 67 -4.32 0.08 -8.93
C GLU A 67 -3.48 1.36 -8.79
N ASN A 68 -3.95 2.33 -7.99
CA ASN A 68 -3.27 3.60 -7.71
C ASN A 68 -2.47 3.61 -6.40
N THR A 69 -2.26 2.44 -5.80
CA THR A 69 -1.34 2.22 -4.69
C THR A 69 -0.06 1.58 -5.23
N LEU A 70 1.09 2.23 -5.04
CA LEU A 70 2.41 1.71 -5.37
C LEU A 70 3.00 0.99 -4.15
N ILE A 71 3.40 -0.27 -4.33
CA ILE A 71 4.07 -1.05 -3.30
C ILE A 71 5.57 -1.08 -3.58
N LEU A 72 6.36 -0.74 -2.56
CA LEU A 72 7.82 -0.80 -2.58
C LEU A 72 8.30 -1.76 -1.48
N ILE A 73 9.31 -2.58 -1.79
CA ILE A 73 10.07 -3.36 -0.81
C ILE A 73 11.49 -2.81 -0.83
N ASP A 74 11.97 -2.28 0.29
CA ASP A 74 13.29 -1.64 0.40
C ASP A 74 13.57 -0.59 -0.69
N GLY A 75 12.53 0.14 -1.10
CA GLY A 75 12.58 1.16 -2.15
C GLY A 75 12.49 0.63 -3.59
N VAL A 76 12.44 -0.69 -3.78
CA VAL A 76 12.29 -1.32 -5.09
C VAL A 76 10.80 -1.58 -5.39
N PRO A 77 10.28 -1.15 -6.55
CA PRO A 77 8.87 -1.31 -6.88
C PRO A 77 8.50 -2.77 -7.15
N VAL A 78 7.37 -3.18 -6.58
CA VAL A 78 6.77 -4.50 -6.83
C VAL A 78 5.69 -4.37 -7.90
N THR A 79 5.86 -5.11 -8.99
CA THR A 79 4.92 -5.08 -10.13
C THR A 79 4.32 -6.45 -10.43
N SER A 80 4.41 -7.39 -9.50
CA SER A 80 4.03 -8.79 -9.71
C SER A 80 2.55 -8.95 -10.11
N ARG A 81 1.64 -8.13 -9.55
CA ARG A 81 0.22 -8.13 -9.94
C ARG A 81 -0.02 -7.85 -11.43
N ASN A 82 0.91 -7.19 -12.12
CA ASN A 82 0.76 -6.86 -13.54
C ASN A 82 0.85 -8.08 -14.46
N SER A 83 1.40 -9.20 -13.97
CA SER A 83 1.38 -10.49 -14.67
C SER A 83 -0.03 -11.06 -14.84
N VAL A 84 -0.97 -10.65 -13.98
CA VAL A 84 -2.37 -11.08 -14.03
C VAL A 84 -3.15 -10.17 -14.98
N ARG A 85 -3.96 -10.78 -15.86
CA ARG A 85 -4.78 -10.06 -16.84
C ARG A 85 -5.63 -8.96 -16.19
N TYR A 86 -5.42 -7.72 -16.64
CA TYR A 86 -6.35 -6.62 -16.41
C TYR A 86 -7.53 -6.76 -17.35
N SER A 87 -8.73 -6.90 -16.81
CA SER A 87 -9.93 -7.20 -17.58
C SER A 87 -10.77 -5.94 -17.81
N TRP A 88 -11.84 -6.05 -18.60
CA TRP A 88 -12.60 -4.91 -19.14
C TRP A 88 -13.11 -3.91 -18.08
N ARG A 89 -13.52 -4.39 -16.89
CA ARG A 89 -14.06 -3.54 -15.81
C ARG A 89 -12.99 -3.19 -14.78
N GLY A 90 -11.72 -3.39 -15.11
CA GLY A 90 -10.58 -3.15 -14.22
C GLY A 90 -10.37 -4.21 -13.16
N GLU A 91 -10.98 -5.38 -13.31
CA GLU A 91 -10.76 -6.51 -12.43
C GLU A 91 -9.43 -7.24 -12.74
N ARG A 92 -8.75 -7.69 -11.68
CA ARG A 92 -7.64 -8.64 -11.72
C ARG A 92 -7.91 -9.79 -10.76
N ASP A 93 -7.54 -10.99 -11.16
CA ASP A 93 -7.54 -12.16 -10.28
C ASP A 93 -6.24 -12.25 -9.47
N THR A 94 -5.98 -11.23 -8.65
CA THR A 94 -4.77 -11.12 -7.82
C THR A 94 -5.15 -10.71 -6.42
N ARG A 95 -4.36 -11.12 -5.43
CA ARG A 95 -4.47 -10.68 -4.04
C ARG A 95 -3.69 -9.39 -3.77
N GLY A 96 -3.08 -8.80 -4.80
CA GLY A 96 -2.22 -7.63 -4.69
C GLY A 96 -0.78 -7.99 -4.33
N ASP A 97 -0.04 -6.98 -3.90
CA ASP A 97 1.41 -7.05 -3.68
C ASP A 97 1.83 -6.79 -2.22
N THR A 98 0.90 -6.81 -1.26
CA THR A 98 1.23 -6.59 0.17
C THR A 98 1.65 -7.86 0.92
N ASN A 99 1.57 -9.02 0.27
CA ASN A 99 1.83 -10.34 0.87
C ASN A 99 3.17 -10.96 0.44
N TRP A 100 4.12 -10.16 -0.04
CA TRP A 100 5.44 -10.64 -0.49
C TRP A 100 6.46 -10.75 0.64
N VAL A 101 6.27 -10.02 1.74
CA VAL A 101 7.17 -9.99 2.89
C VAL A 101 6.44 -10.52 4.11
N LEU A 102 7.08 -11.43 4.84
CA LEU A 102 6.53 -11.97 6.08
C LEU A 102 6.47 -10.88 7.15
N PRO A 103 5.37 -10.76 7.92
CA PRO A 103 5.20 -9.72 8.93
C PRO A 103 6.34 -9.64 9.95
N GLU A 104 6.95 -10.78 10.30
CA GLU A 104 8.03 -10.88 11.28
C GLU A 104 9.36 -10.30 10.78
N GLN A 105 9.51 -10.17 9.46
CA GLN A 105 10.72 -9.66 8.81
C GLN A 105 10.66 -8.15 8.53
N VAL A 106 9.51 -7.51 8.80
CA VAL A 106 9.30 -6.08 8.53
C VAL A 106 9.84 -5.23 9.67
N GLU A 107 10.79 -4.35 9.36
CA GLU A 107 11.29 -3.34 10.32
C GLU A 107 10.28 -2.20 10.50
N ARG A 108 9.77 -1.67 9.38
CA ARG A 108 8.76 -0.61 9.36
C ARG A 108 8.00 -0.59 8.05
N ILE A 109 6.80 -0.03 8.07
CA ILE A 109 5.99 0.27 6.88
C ILE A 109 5.73 1.75 6.84
N GLU A 110 6.09 2.39 5.73
CA GLU A 110 5.82 3.80 5.48
C GLU A 110 4.62 3.91 4.54
N VAL A 111 3.52 4.49 5.04
CA VAL A 111 2.29 4.73 4.28
C VAL A 111 2.24 6.19 3.89
N ILE A 112 2.60 6.47 2.64
CA ILE A 112 2.68 7.82 2.08
C ILE A 112 1.41 8.06 1.25
N ARG A 113 0.71 9.18 1.49
CA ARG A 113 -0.62 9.42 0.90
C ARG A 113 -0.67 10.77 0.19
N GLY A 114 -1.24 10.78 -1.01
CA GLY A 114 -1.50 12.00 -1.78
C GLY A 114 -0.21 12.69 -2.28
N PRO A 115 -0.07 14.03 -2.14
CA PRO A 115 0.99 14.78 -2.83
C PRO A 115 2.41 14.37 -2.44
N ALA A 116 2.61 13.84 -1.23
CA ALA A 116 3.90 13.31 -0.78
C ALA A 116 4.36 12.09 -1.60
N ALA A 117 3.41 11.31 -2.13
CA ALA A 117 3.69 10.09 -2.88
C ALA A 117 4.01 10.36 -4.36
N ALA A 118 3.63 11.52 -4.90
CA ALA A 118 3.83 11.87 -6.30
C ALA A 118 5.31 11.80 -6.75
N ARG A 119 6.27 11.98 -5.82
CA ARG A 119 7.71 11.84 -6.08
C ARG A 119 8.12 10.44 -6.55
N TYR A 120 7.35 9.40 -6.19
CA TYR A 120 7.62 8.01 -6.57
C TYR A 120 7.13 7.70 -8.00
N GLY A 121 6.44 8.65 -8.65
CA GLY A 121 6.11 8.58 -10.06
C GLY A 121 4.95 7.64 -10.38
N SER A 122 5.13 6.81 -11.40
CA SER A 122 4.06 5.96 -11.95
C SER A 122 3.50 4.99 -10.90
N GLY A 123 2.17 5.00 -10.73
CA GLY A 123 1.47 4.12 -9.79
C GLY A 123 1.24 4.72 -8.40
N ALA A 124 1.83 5.87 -8.07
CA ALA A 124 1.72 6.53 -6.76
C ALA A 124 0.66 7.65 -6.73
N ALA A 125 -0.39 7.54 -7.55
CA ALA A 125 -1.43 8.57 -7.65
C ALA A 125 -2.31 8.64 -6.37
N GLY A 126 -2.57 7.50 -5.74
CA GLY A 126 -3.17 7.43 -4.41
C GLY A 126 -2.11 7.52 -3.31
N GLY A 127 -1.08 6.69 -3.43
CA GLY A 127 0.04 6.61 -2.49
C GLY A 127 1.10 5.60 -2.91
#